data_AF-A0A1U7LXM2-F1
#
_entry.id   AF-A0A1U7LXM2-F1
#
_cell.length_a   1.000
_cell.length_b   1.000
_cell.length_c   1.000
_cell.angle_alpha   90.00
_cell.angle_beta   90.00
_cell.angle_gamma   90.00
#
_symmetry.space_group_name_H-M   'P 1'
#
loop_
_entity.id
_entity.type
_entity.pdbx_description
1 polymer ?
#
loop_
_entity_poly.entity_id
_entity_poly.type
_entity_poly.pdbx_seq_one_letter_code
_entity_poly.pdbx_strand_id
1 'polypeptide(L)'
;MQVNDFKNIQESIKYEVLQDEKEYLNLLKVIGNNQKYDFSSQLSIYNKEPEAKACATFDMWKKYFGRVVMRGQKGIPILVGSDINKKVSYIFDISQTTSKDRNINEVSLWQFDHENHNGALKEIIRDFSFEASDSLNENLFSRGSVTNV
;
A
#
# COMPACT_ATOMS: atom_id res chain seq x y z
N MET A 1 17.16 0.91 -12.72
CA MET A 1 17.38 1.66 -11.47
C MET A 1 18.30 0.84 -10.60
N GLN A 2 19.35 1.44 -10.03
CA GLN A 2 20.20 0.74 -9.06
C GLN A 2 19.55 0.74 -7.68
N VAL A 3 19.93 -0.20 -6.81
CA VAL A 3 19.37 -0.29 -5.45
C VAL A 3 19.64 0.97 -4.62
N ASN A 4 20.80 1.60 -4.81
CA ASN A 4 21.13 2.83 -4.10
C ASN A 4 20.26 4.01 -4.57
N ASP A 5 20.01 4.13 -5.88
CA ASP A 5 19.08 5.14 -6.41
C ASP A 5 17.68 4.97 -5.81
N PHE A 6 17.21 3.72 -5.74
CA PHE A 6 15.93 3.40 -5.15
C PHE A 6 15.85 3.86 -3.69
N LYS A 7 16.85 3.51 -2.87
CA LYS A 7 16.91 3.87 -1.45
C LYS A 7 16.94 5.38 -1.25
N ASN A 8 17.74 6.11 -2.04
CA ASN A 8 17.82 7.56 -1.96
C ASN A 8 16.46 8.20 -2.26
N ILE A 9 15.74 7.72 -3.28
CA ILE A 9 14.37 8.16 -3.58
C ILE A 9 13.43 7.88 -2.40
N GLN A 10 13.54 6.70 -1.76
CA GLN A 10 12.69 6.38 -0.60
C GLN A 10 12.91 7.31 0.58
N GLU A 11 14.16 7.66 0.90
CA GLU A 11 14.44 8.60 1.99
C GLU A 11 13.87 9.99 1.72
N SER A 12 13.93 10.47 0.47
CA SER A 12 13.29 11.75 0.08
C SER A 12 11.77 11.70 0.24
N ILE A 13 11.11 10.66 -0.28
CA ILE A 13 9.65 10.50 -0.15
C ILE A 13 9.25 10.43 1.32
N LYS A 14 9.98 9.65 2.11
CA LYS A 14 9.74 9.50 3.54
C LYS A 14 9.83 10.83 4.27
N TYR A 15 10.83 11.65 3.95
CA TYR A 15 10.94 12.99 4.55
C TYR A 15 9.72 13.85 4.20
N GLU A 16 9.31 13.90 2.93
CA GLU A 16 8.20 14.72 2.47
C GLU A 16 6.84 14.28 3.07
N VAL A 17 6.52 12.99 2.98
CA VAL A 17 5.21 12.45 3.38
C VAL A 17 4.96 12.55 4.89
N LEU A 18 6.02 12.51 5.70
CA LEU A 18 5.90 12.58 7.16
C LEU A 18 5.74 14.01 7.69
N GLN A 19 5.88 15.04 6.84
CA GLN A 19 5.70 16.45 7.24
C GLN A 19 4.28 16.96 6.98
N ASP A 20 3.46 16.22 6.24
CA ASP A 20 2.09 16.61 5.92
C ASP A 20 1.10 15.52 6.35
N GLU A 21 0.16 15.89 7.23
CA GLU A 21 -0.83 14.95 7.79
C GLU A 21 -1.68 14.30 6.71
N LYS A 22 -2.11 15.07 5.70
CA LYS A 22 -2.97 14.56 4.63
C LYS A 22 -2.21 13.56 3.76
N GLU A 23 -0.96 13.86 3.42
CA GLU A 23 -0.11 12.95 2.67
C GLU A 23 0.25 11.70 3.48
N TYR A 24 0.48 11.83 4.79
CA TYR A 24 0.66 10.68 5.67
C TYR A 24 -0.58 9.79 5.71
N LEU A 25 -1.78 10.36 5.85
CA LEU A 25 -3.03 9.59 5.80
C LEU A 25 -3.23 8.90 4.45
N ASN A 26 -2.83 9.52 3.34
CA ASN A 26 -2.87 8.88 2.03
C ASN A 26 -1.89 7.72 1.92
N LEU A 27 -0.66 7.86 2.46
CA LEU A 27 0.29 6.76 2.55
C LEU A 27 -0.28 5.58 3.35
N LEU A 28 -0.93 5.83 4.49
CA LEU A 28 -1.54 4.77 5.30
C LEU A 28 -2.62 4.00 4.54
N LYS A 29 -3.41 4.66 3.69
CA LYS A 29 -4.38 3.98 2.81
C LYS A 29 -3.67 3.05 1.81
N VAL A 30 -2.60 3.53 1.17
CA VAL A 30 -1.80 2.72 0.24
C VAL A 30 -1.17 1.52 0.93
N ILE A 31 -0.64 1.71 2.14
CA ILE A 31 -0.08 0.65 2.99
C ILE A 31 -1.14 -0.43 3.27
N GLY A 32 -2.35 -0.02 3.70
CA GLY A 32 -3.45 -0.95 3.97
C GLY A 32 -3.82 -1.79 2.75
N ASN A 33 -3.96 -1.16 1.58
CA ASN A 33 -4.28 -1.85 0.32
C ASN A 33 -3.17 -2.80 -0.16
N ASN A 34 -1.91 -2.53 0.22
CA ASN A 34 -0.72 -3.20 -0.29
C ASN A 34 0.17 -3.77 0.83
N GLN A 35 -0.46 -4.34 1.86
CA GLN A 35 0.18 -4.81 3.10
C GLN A 35 1.30 -5.86 2.94
N LYS A 36 1.35 -6.59 1.82
CA LYS A 36 2.34 -7.65 1.57
C LYS A 36 3.74 -7.13 1.23
N TYR A 37 3.89 -5.83 0.95
CA TYR A 37 5.16 -5.22 0.58
C TYR A 37 5.83 -4.58 1.80
N ASP A 38 7.15 -4.51 1.81
CA ASP A 38 7.89 -3.81 2.85
C ASP A 38 7.68 -2.29 2.78
N PHE A 39 7.99 -1.58 3.87
CA PHE A 39 7.72 -0.14 3.97
C PHE A 39 8.43 0.67 2.86
N SER A 40 9.66 0.31 2.50
CA SER A 40 10.38 0.96 1.39
C SER A 40 9.68 0.77 0.05
N SER A 41 9.09 -0.40 -0.21
CA SER A 41 8.29 -0.63 -1.41
C SER A 41 6.92 0.08 -1.32
N GLN A 42 6.33 0.20 -0.14
CA GLN A 42 5.07 0.92 0.07
C GLN A 42 5.22 2.43 -0.18
N LEU A 43 6.33 3.04 0.25
CA LEU A 43 6.68 4.43 -0.09
C LEU A 43 6.79 4.62 -1.61
N SER A 44 7.40 3.66 -2.29
CA SER A 44 7.52 3.67 -3.76
C SER A 44 6.16 3.55 -4.45
N ILE A 45 5.27 2.67 -3.94
CA ILE A 45 3.89 2.54 -4.42
C ILE A 45 3.16 3.87 -4.25
N TYR A 46 3.14 4.43 -3.04
CA TYR A 46 2.48 5.70 -2.74
C TYR A 46 2.98 6.83 -3.65
N ASN A 47 4.29 6.98 -3.81
CA ASN A 47 4.86 8.04 -4.64
C ASN A 47 4.54 7.90 -6.15
N LYS A 48 4.34 6.67 -6.64
CA LYS A 48 4.07 6.43 -8.07
C LYS A 48 2.59 6.32 -8.40
N GLU A 49 1.79 5.84 -7.44
CA GLU A 49 0.36 5.64 -7.56
C GLU A 49 -0.28 5.87 -6.17
N PRO A 50 -0.56 7.13 -5.80
CA PRO A 50 -1.11 7.48 -4.48
C PRO A 50 -2.48 6.84 -4.19
N GLU A 51 -3.19 6.42 -5.25
CA GLU A 51 -4.50 5.77 -5.17
C GLU A 51 -4.42 4.25 -5.40
N ALA A 52 -3.22 3.64 -5.25
CA ALA A 52 -3.02 2.22 -5.50
C ALA A 52 -3.94 1.34 -4.64
N LYS A 53 -4.63 0.40 -5.29
CA LYS A 53 -5.64 -0.48 -4.67
C LYS A 53 -5.19 -1.92 -4.58
N ALA A 54 -4.41 -2.39 -5.54
CA ALA A 54 -3.83 -3.72 -5.52
C ALA A 54 -2.67 -3.75 -6.50
N CYS A 55 -1.45 -3.94 -6.00
CA CYS A 55 -0.30 -4.10 -6.85
C CYS A 55 0.15 -5.56 -6.96
N ALA A 56 0.54 -5.98 -8.16
CA ALA A 56 1.15 -7.29 -8.41
C ALA A 56 2.19 -7.21 -9.53
N THR A 57 3.03 -8.24 -9.65
CA THR A 57 3.96 -8.34 -10.78
C THR A 57 3.19 -8.57 -12.08
N PHE A 58 3.83 -8.23 -13.21
CA PHE A 58 3.29 -8.48 -14.54
C PHE A 58 2.81 -9.93 -14.72
N ASP A 59 3.64 -10.89 -14.28
CA ASP A 59 3.33 -12.32 -14.41
C ASP A 59 2.19 -12.75 -13.49
N MET A 60 2.09 -12.18 -12.28
CA MET A 60 1.00 -12.51 -11.36
C MET A 60 -0.35 -12.08 -11.93
N TRP A 61 -0.45 -10.87 -12.51
CA TRP A 61 -1.67 -10.42 -13.18
C TRP A 61 -2.12 -11.40 -14.25
N LYS A 62 -1.19 -11.84 -15.10
CA LYS A 62 -1.48 -12.76 -16.19
C LYS A 62 -1.82 -14.17 -15.72
N LYS A 63 -1.11 -14.68 -14.72
CA LYS A 63 -1.20 -16.08 -14.27
C LYS A 63 -2.39 -16.33 -13.35
N TYR A 64 -2.68 -15.40 -12.44
CA TYR A 64 -3.65 -15.64 -11.36
C TYR A 64 -4.94 -14.84 -11.50
N PHE A 65 -4.92 -13.72 -12.23
CA PHE A 65 -6.06 -12.82 -12.30
C PHE A 65 -6.65 -12.69 -13.70
N GLY A 66 -6.06 -13.32 -14.72
CA GLY A 66 -6.54 -13.18 -16.10
C GLY A 66 -6.43 -11.75 -16.63
N ARG A 67 -5.53 -10.94 -16.08
CA ARG A 67 -5.34 -9.53 -16.47
C ARG A 67 -3.97 -9.33 -17.10
N VAL A 68 -3.86 -8.35 -17.98
CA VAL A 68 -2.58 -7.97 -18.61
C VAL A 68 -2.31 -6.50 -18.36
N VAL A 69 -1.05 -6.15 -18.11
CA VAL A 69 -0.63 -4.75 -18.00
C VAL A 69 -0.78 -4.08 -19.37
N MET A 70 -1.42 -2.91 -19.39
CA MET A 70 -1.64 -2.16 -20.63
C MET A 70 -0.31 -1.66 -21.21
N ARG A 71 -0.22 -1.61 -22.54
CA ARG A 71 1.00 -1.17 -23.22
C ARG A 71 1.34 0.28 -22.82
N GLY A 72 2.61 0.53 -22.48
CA GLY A 72 3.11 1.86 -22.13
C GLY A 72 2.98 2.22 -20.65
N GLN A 73 2.33 1.39 -19.83
CA GLN A 73 2.27 1.57 -18.39
C GLN A 73 3.67 1.46 -17.76
N LYS A 74 3.97 2.37 -16.83
CA LYS A 74 5.24 2.39 -16.10
C LYS A 74 5.12 1.56 -14.83
N GLY A 75 6.05 0.64 -14.62
CA GLY A 75 6.09 -0.17 -13.40
C GLY A 75 6.53 0.64 -12.19
N ILE A 76 5.96 0.30 -11.04
CA ILE A 76 6.35 0.82 -9.73
C ILE A 76 7.54 0.00 -9.25
N PRO A 77 8.71 0.62 -8.97
CA PRO A 77 9.88 -0.11 -8.52
C PRO A 77 9.68 -0.61 -7.08
N ILE A 78 10.12 -1.82 -6.77
CA ILE A 78 10.14 -2.40 -5.42
C ILE A 78 11.45 -3.12 -5.16
N LEU A 79 11.81 -3.31 -3.88
CA LEU A 79 12.93 -4.15 -3.52
C LEU A 79 12.49 -5.60 -3.37
N VAL A 80 13.26 -6.51 -3.96
CA VAL A 80 13.07 -7.95 -3.80
C VAL A 80 14.41 -8.64 -3.58
N GLY A 81 14.38 -9.81 -2.94
CA GLY A 81 15.57 -10.62 -2.65
C GLY A 81 15.94 -10.63 -1.17
N SER A 82 16.92 -11.46 -0.83
CA SER A 82 17.49 -11.54 0.52
C SER A 82 18.35 -10.32 0.85
N ASP A 83 18.70 -10.13 2.12
CA ASP A 83 19.49 -8.97 2.56
C ASP A 83 20.83 -8.80 1.84
N ILE A 84 21.46 -9.90 1.45
CA ILE A 84 22.74 -9.92 0.75
C ILE A 84 22.59 -9.62 -0.76
N ASN A 85 21.43 -9.90 -1.34
CA ASN A 85 21.18 -9.88 -2.79
C ASN A 85 19.86 -9.18 -3.12
N LYS A 86 19.73 -7.92 -2.70
CA LYS A 86 18.57 -7.09 -3.06
C LYS A 86 18.70 -6.60 -4.50
N LYS A 87 17.57 -6.59 -5.22
CA LYS A 87 17.45 -5.99 -6.55
C LYS A 87 16.15 -5.22 -6.68
N VAL A 88 16.11 -4.29 -7.62
CA VAL A 88 14.87 -3.58 -7.98
C VAL A 88 14.08 -4.45 -8.96
N SER A 89 12.81 -4.71 -8.63
CA SER A 89 11.80 -5.32 -9.50
C SER A 89 10.67 -4.33 -9.74
N TYR A 90 9.68 -4.70 -10.56
CA TYR A 90 8.57 -3.84 -10.92
C TYR A 90 7.22 -4.53 -10.73
N ILE A 91 6.29 -3.78 -10.15
CA ILE A 91 4.88 -4.15 -9.99
C ILE A 91 3.98 -3.12 -10.66
N PHE A 92 2.72 -3.48 -10.80
CA PHE A 92 1.71 -2.66 -11.46
C PHE A 92 0.43 -2.68 -10.62
N ASP A 93 -0.19 -1.52 -10.44
CA ASP A 93 -1.52 -1.43 -9.84
C ASP A 93 -2.59 -2.00 -10.79
N ILE A 94 -3.71 -2.46 -10.24
CA ILE A 94 -4.85 -2.97 -11.01
C ILE A 94 -5.36 -1.96 -12.04
N SER A 95 -5.32 -0.66 -11.76
CA SER A 95 -5.70 0.41 -12.70
C SER A 95 -4.85 0.44 -13.97
N GLN A 96 -3.64 -0.13 -13.91
CA GLN A 96 -2.71 -0.24 -15.04
C GLN A 96 -2.96 -1.51 -15.88
N THR A 97 -4.00 -2.28 -15.57
CA THR A 97 -4.29 -3.56 -16.21
C THR A 97 -5.67 -3.61 -16.86
N THR A 98 -5.81 -4.47 -17.85
CA THR A 98 -7.09 -4.79 -18.50
C THR A 98 -7.33 -6.30 -18.51
N SER A 99 -8.57 -6.73 -18.73
CA SER A 99 -8.88 -8.15 -18.96
C SER A 99 -8.08 -8.70 -20.14
N LYS A 100 -7.57 -9.92 -20.00
CA LYS A 100 -6.84 -10.61 -21.06
C LYS A 100 -7.76 -11.07 -22.19
N ASP A 101 -9.00 -11.43 -21.87
CA ASP A 101 -10.01 -11.94 -22.79
C ASP A 101 -11.22 -11.01 -22.87
N ARG A 102 -12.25 -11.44 -23.60
CA ARG A 102 -13.50 -10.66 -23.76
C ARG A 102 -14.36 -10.67 -22.49
N ASN A 103 -13.99 -11.45 -21.48
CA ASN A 103 -14.69 -11.51 -20.20
C ASN A 103 -14.17 -10.41 -19.27
N ILE A 104 -15.04 -9.93 -18.38
CA ILE A 104 -14.62 -9.01 -17.31
C ILE A 104 -13.97 -9.86 -16.22
N ASN A 105 -12.66 -9.77 -16.09
CA ASN A 105 -11.89 -10.46 -15.05
C ASN A 105 -11.81 -9.56 -13.83
N GLU A 106 -12.89 -9.56 -13.04
CA GLU A 106 -12.97 -8.82 -11.79
C GLU A 106 -11.97 -9.39 -10.77
N VAL A 107 -11.36 -8.49 -10.00
CA VAL A 107 -10.44 -8.84 -8.91
C VAL A 107 -11.15 -8.46 -7.63
N SER A 108 -11.33 -9.43 -6.74
CA SER A 108 -11.79 -9.14 -5.38
C SER A 108 -10.72 -8.32 -4.67
N LEU A 109 -10.98 -7.03 -4.51
CA LEU A 109 -10.10 -6.12 -3.80
C LEU A 109 -10.32 -6.29 -2.30
N TRP A 110 -9.21 -6.33 -1.55
CA TRP A 110 -9.31 -6.29 -0.10
C TRP A 110 -9.94 -4.96 0.33
N GLN A 111 -10.88 -5.04 1.26
CA GLN A 111 -11.45 -3.91 1.96
C GLN A 111 -11.65 -4.30 3.42
N PHE A 112 -11.45 -3.36 4.31
CA PHE A 112 -11.77 -3.58 5.70
C PHE A 112 -13.30 -3.60 5.86
N ASP A 113 -13.85 -4.77 6.19
CA ASP A 113 -15.26 -4.91 6.50
C ASP A 113 -15.56 -4.39 7.92
N HIS A 114 -16.10 -3.18 7.99
CA HIS A 114 -16.37 -2.51 9.26
C HIS A 114 -17.49 -3.17 10.07
N GLU A 115 -18.44 -3.83 9.43
CA GLU A 115 -19.57 -4.47 10.12
C GLU A 115 -19.09 -5.75 10.81
N ASN A 116 -18.28 -6.55 10.10
CA ASN A 116 -17.83 -7.85 10.59
C ASN A 116 -16.53 -7.79 11.40
N HIS A 117 -15.65 -6.79 11.19
CA HIS A 117 -14.34 -6.74 11.84
C HIS A 117 -14.19 -5.70 12.98
N ASN A 118 -15.27 -5.03 13.39
CA ASN A 118 -15.21 -4.05 14.48
C ASN A 118 -14.68 -4.65 15.80
N GLY A 119 -15.07 -5.88 16.12
CA GLY A 119 -14.57 -6.57 17.32
C GLY A 119 -13.05 -6.73 17.32
N ALA A 120 -12.50 -7.22 16.22
CA ALA A 120 -11.05 -7.40 16.03
C ALA A 120 -10.30 -6.05 16.08
N LEU A 121 -10.87 -4.98 15.50
CA LEU A 121 -10.29 -3.64 15.59
C LEU A 121 -10.20 -3.16 17.05
N LYS A 122 -11.29 -3.30 17.82
CA LYS A 122 -11.30 -2.91 19.23
C LYS A 122 -10.33 -3.74 20.08
N GLU A 123 -10.13 -5.01 19.76
CA GLU A 123 -9.15 -5.87 20.42
C GLU A 123 -7.72 -5.37 20.18
N ILE A 124 -7.36 -5.13 18.91
CA ILE A 124 -6.04 -4.59 18.54
C ILE A 124 -5.76 -3.25 19.25
N ILE A 125 -6.74 -2.34 19.29
CA ILE A 125 -6.59 -1.04 19.96
C ILE A 125 -6.25 -1.23 21.46
N ARG A 126 -6.94 -2.15 22.13
CA ARG A 126 -6.70 -2.46 23.55
C ARG A 126 -5.35 -3.12 23.77
N ASP A 127 -4.91 -4.00 22.86
CA ASP A 127 -3.60 -4.66 22.94
C ASP A 127 -2.45 -3.64 22.86
N PHE A 128 -2.63 -2.56 22.10
CA PHE A 128 -1.71 -1.43 22.07
C PHE A 128 -1.92 -0.42 23.22
N SER A 129 -2.66 -0.79 24.27
CA SER A 129 -2.94 0.04 25.45
C SER A 129 -3.70 1.34 25.16
N PHE A 130 -4.47 1.38 24.06
CA PHE A 130 -5.37 2.48 23.74
C PHE A 130 -6.81 2.17 24.18
N GLU A 131 -7.59 3.22 24.45
CA GLU A 131 -9.02 3.08 24.73
C GLU A 131 -9.80 2.99 23.43
N ALA A 132 -10.46 1.85 23.22
CA ALA A 132 -11.35 1.67 22.09
C ALA A 132 -12.67 2.42 22.31
N SER A 133 -13.04 3.26 21.34
CA SER A 133 -14.33 3.93 21.26
C SER A 133 -15.39 3.05 20.57
N ASP A 134 -16.66 3.38 20.76
CA ASP A 134 -17.75 2.86 19.92
C ASP A 134 -17.84 3.60 18.58
N SER A 135 -17.24 4.78 18.46
CA SER A 135 -17.11 5.53 17.22
C SER A 135 -15.95 4.99 16.38
N LEU A 136 -16.27 4.52 15.17
CA LEU A 136 -15.27 4.05 14.20
C LEU A 136 -14.27 5.14 13.83
N ASN A 137 -14.74 6.38 13.66
CA ASN A 137 -13.87 7.51 13.31
C ASN A 137 -12.89 7.84 14.45
N GLU A 138 -13.32 7.68 15.70
CA GLU A 138 -12.42 7.86 16.85
C GLU A 138 -11.36 6.74 16.89
N ASN A 139 -11.77 5.50 16.66
CA ASN A 139 -10.85 4.37 16.56
C ASN A 139 -9.85 4.47 15.40
N LEU A 140 -10.18 5.19 14.32
CA LEU A 140 -9.32 5.35 13.15
C LEU A 140 -8.48 6.64 13.16
N PHE A 141 -8.98 7.73 13.76
CA PHE A 141 -8.40 9.07 13.57
C PHE A 141 -8.18 9.88 14.87
N SER A 142 -8.74 9.49 16.02
CA SER A 142 -8.58 10.31 17.23
C SER A 142 -7.38 9.90 18.07
N ARG A 143 -6.20 10.42 17.69
CA ARG A 143 -5.16 11.00 18.58
C ARG A 143 -3.88 11.37 17.79
N GLY A 144 -4.03 12.26 16.80
CA GLY A 144 -2.92 13.03 16.22
C GLY A 144 -2.47 14.20 17.09
N SER A 145 -3.20 14.54 18.16
CA SER A 145 -2.81 15.57 19.12
C SER A 145 -1.96 14.99 20.25
N VAL A 146 -0.75 14.48 19.95
CA VAL A 146 0.27 14.39 21.00
C VAL A 146 0.76 15.81 21.25
N THR A 147 0.28 16.38 22.34
CA THR A 147 0.80 17.59 22.96
C THR A 147 2.32 17.49 23.06
N ASN A 148 3.01 18.49 22.54
CA ASN A 148 4.39 18.80 22.88
C ASN A 148 4.59 18.70 24.40
N VAL A 149 5.52 17.85 24.82
CA VAL A 149 6.23 17.96 26.09
C VAL A 149 7.71 18.14 25.76
#